data_AF-A0A955MJ47-F1
#
_entry.id   AF-A0A955MJ47-F1
#
_cell.length_a   1.000
_cell.length_b   1.000
_cell.length_c   1.000
_cell.angle_alpha   90.00
_cell.angle_beta   90.00
_cell.angle_gamma   90.00
#
_symmetry.space_group_name_H-M   'P 1'
#
loop_
_entity.id
_entity.type
_entity.pdbx_description
1 polymer ?
#
loop_
_entity_poly.entity_id
_entity_poly.type
_entity_poly.pdbx_seq_one_letter_code
_entity_poly.pdbx_strand_id
1 'polypeptide(L)'
;GLRNIFCEHHLKINLTGLPSVIIMEIEENDDLYIKTIFTQEMLKRGFLASNLIYVSYAHNKDIVDEYLRNVDDVVSLIAERIKNGTLRQCLEGEVCHSGFKRLN
;
A
#
# COMPACT_ATOMS: atom_id res chain seq x y z
N GLY A 1 -0.27 11.57 8.63
CA GLY A 1 -1.15 10.54 8.04
C GLY A 1 -0.30 9.33 7.70
N LEU A 2 -0.16 9.02 6.41
CA LEU A 2 0.52 7.82 5.91
C LEU A 2 1.87 7.50 6.56
N ARG A 3 2.79 8.48 6.66
CA ARG A 3 4.11 8.27 7.29
C ARG A 3 3.98 7.74 8.73
N ASN A 4 3.04 8.28 9.51
CA ASN A 4 2.84 7.85 10.89
C ASN A 4 2.31 6.41 10.94
N ILE A 5 1.34 6.07 10.09
CA ILE A 5 0.78 4.72 10.00
C ILE A 5 1.90 3.70 9.75
N PHE A 6 2.75 3.91 8.75
CA PHE A 6 3.85 2.98 8.47
C PHE A 6 4.85 2.86 9.61
N CYS A 7 5.17 3.98 10.28
CA CYS A 7 6.06 3.97 11.44
C CYS A 7 5.46 3.25 12.65
N GLU A 8 4.17 3.45 12.93
CA GLU A 8 3.43 2.83 14.04
C GLU A 8 3.35 1.30 13.89
N HIS A 9 3.21 0.80 12.66
CA HIS A 9 3.21 -0.63 12.35
C HIS A 9 4.60 -1.20 12.04
N HIS A 10 5.66 -0.39 12.22
CA HIS A 10 7.05 -0.79 12.00
C HIS A 10 7.36 -1.35 10.60
N LEU A 11 6.66 -0.90 9.56
CA LEU A 11 6.96 -1.25 8.18
C LEU A 11 7.92 -0.23 7.56
N LYS A 12 8.96 -0.73 6.88
CA LYS A 12 9.92 0.09 6.15
C LYS A 12 9.33 0.54 4.81
N ILE A 13 8.44 1.53 4.89
CA ILE A 13 7.83 2.16 3.72
C ILE A 13 8.14 3.64 3.74
N ASN A 14 8.94 4.07 2.76
CA ASN A 14 9.29 5.47 2.56
C ASN A 14 8.29 6.15 1.63
N LEU A 15 8.03 7.43 1.90
CA LEU A 15 7.18 8.27 1.06
C LEU A 15 8.03 9.27 0.29
N THR A 16 7.99 9.17 -1.03
CA THR A 16 8.70 10.05 -1.97
C THR A 16 7.71 10.65 -2.97
N GLY A 17 8.22 11.42 -3.95
CA GLY A 17 7.41 12.06 -4.98
C GLY A 17 6.97 13.49 -4.63
N LEU A 18 5.89 13.93 -5.28
CA LEU A 18 5.34 15.27 -5.14
C LEU A 18 4.12 15.25 -4.20
N PRO A 19 3.72 16.38 -3.60
CA PRO A 19 2.51 16.44 -2.79
C PRO A 19 1.23 15.96 -3.51
N SER A 20 1.17 16.13 -4.83
CA SER A 20 0.07 15.65 -5.69
C SER A 20 0.22 14.20 -6.16
N VAL A 21 1.43 13.64 -6.07
CA VAL A 21 1.76 12.29 -6.52
C VAL A 21 2.70 11.66 -5.50
N ILE A 22 2.13 10.99 -4.53
CA ILE A 22 2.87 10.34 -3.45
C ILE A 22 3.25 8.94 -3.92
N ILE A 23 4.50 8.57 -3.71
CA ILE A 23 5.04 7.26 -4.07
C ILE A 23 5.43 6.54 -2.77
N MET A 24 4.93 5.32 -2.61
CA MET A 24 5.32 4.39 -1.55
C MET A 24 6.47 3.53 -2.05
N GLU A 25 7.64 3.72 -1.46
CA GLU A 25 8.84 2.90 -1.65
C GLU A 25 8.90 1.86 -0.53
N ILE A 26 8.62 0.61 -0.87
CA ILE A 26 8.56 -0.51 0.09
C ILE A 26 9.95 -1.15 0.14
N GLU A 27 10.61 -1.08 1.29
CA GLU A 27 11.98 -1.57 1.53
C GLU A 27 12.00 -2.86 2.37
N GLU A 28 10.90 -3.61 2.34
CA GLU A 28 10.76 -4.92 2.99
C GLU A 28 11.17 -6.05 2.05
N ASN A 29 11.57 -7.21 2.60
CA ASN A 29 12.05 -8.37 1.81
C ASN A 29 10.99 -8.96 0.86
N ASP A 30 9.70 -8.75 1.13
CA ASP A 30 8.56 -9.23 0.35
C ASP A 30 7.78 -8.06 -0.29
N ASP A 31 8.49 -7.05 -0.78
CA ASP A 31 7.96 -5.80 -1.33
C ASP A 31 6.81 -5.99 -2.36
N LEU A 32 6.97 -6.90 -3.31
CA LEU A 32 5.96 -7.18 -4.33
C LEU A 32 4.70 -7.82 -3.74
N TYR A 33 4.84 -8.67 -2.72
CA TYR A 33 3.69 -9.25 -2.02
C TYR A 33 2.96 -8.17 -1.23
N ILE A 34 3.69 -7.33 -0.50
CA ILE A 34 3.12 -6.21 0.27
C ILE A 34 2.37 -5.28 -0.66
N LYS A 35 2.97 -4.90 -1.79
CA LYS A 35 2.34 -4.07 -2.82
C LYS A 35 1.06 -4.69 -3.37
N THR A 36 1.09 -5.98 -3.67
CA THR A 36 -0.06 -6.70 -4.23
C THR A 36 -1.19 -6.81 -3.20
N ILE A 37 -0.88 -7.22 -1.97
CA ILE A 37 -1.85 -7.36 -0.88
C ILE A 37 -2.45 -6.00 -0.53
N PHE A 38 -1.64 -4.95 -0.43
CA PHE A 38 -2.14 -3.58 -0.21
C PHE A 38 -3.17 -3.20 -1.28
N THR A 39 -2.83 -3.41 -2.55
CA THR A 39 -3.73 -3.10 -3.68
C THR A 39 -5.02 -3.93 -3.63
N GLN A 40 -4.90 -5.25 -3.43
CA GLN A 40 -6.02 -6.19 -3.29
C GLN A 40 -6.98 -5.73 -2.18
N GLU A 41 -6.43 -5.46 -1.00
CA GLU A 41 -7.22 -5.14 0.18
C GLU A 41 -7.86 -3.76 0.10
N MET A 42 -7.17 -2.76 -0.46
CA MET A 42 -7.75 -1.45 -0.70
C MET A 42 -8.85 -1.50 -1.77
N LEU A 43 -8.70 -2.32 -2.81
CA LEU A 43 -9.72 -2.51 -3.83
C LEU A 43 -11.02 -3.12 -3.27
N LYS A 44 -10.90 -4.12 -2.38
CA LYS A 44 -12.06 -4.69 -1.65
C LYS A 44 -12.81 -3.65 -0.81
N ARG A 45 -12.10 -2.61 -0.36
CA ARG A 45 -12.63 -1.48 0.42
C ARG A 45 -13.14 -0.34 -0.47
N GLY A 46 -13.18 -0.53 -1.79
CA GLY A 46 -13.69 0.46 -2.74
C GLY A 46 -12.68 1.49 -3.21
N PHE A 47 -11.39 1.34 -2.88
CA PHE A 47 -10.33 2.25 -3.30
C PHE A 47 -9.48 1.64 -4.42
N LEU A 48 -9.46 2.30 -5.58
CA LEU A 48 -8.49 2.00 -6.63
C LEU A 48 -7.12 2.55 -6.20
N ALA A 49 -6.38 1.75 -5.43
CA ALA A 49 -5.09 2.13 -4.88
C ALA A 49 -3.95 1.33 -5.52
N SER A 50 -2.74 1.87 -5.42
CA SER A 50 -1.50 1.18 -5.76
C SER A 50 -0.38 1.68 -4.84
N ASN A 51 0.89 1.41 -5.16
CA ASN A 51 2.00 2.08 -4.50
C ASN A 51 2.16 3.57 -4.90
N LEU A 52 1.37 4.06 -5.85
CA LEU A 52 1.24 5.48 -6.18
C LEU A 52 -0.14 5.99 -5.77
N ILE A 53 -0.16 7.17 -5.17
CA ILE A 53 -1.38 7.87 -4.74
C ILE A 53 -1.45 9.20 -5.48
N TYR A 54 -2.52 9.38 -6.26
CA TYR A 54 -2.79 10.60 -7.02
C TYR A 54 -3.80 11.45 -6.28
N VAL A 55 -3.38 12.61 -5.80
CA VAL A 55 -4.24 13.55 -5.10
C VAL A 55 -4.79 14.57 -6.11
N SER A 56 -6.09 14.82 -6.01
CA SER A 56 -6.85 15.73 -6.87
C SER A 56 -7.71 16.66 -6.03
N TYR A 57 -8.02 17.86 -6.55
CA TYR A 57 -8.95 18.81 -5.93
C TYR A 57 -10.37 18.27 -5.74
N ALA A 58 -10.73 17.16 -6.41
CA ALA A 58 -12.00 16.48 -6.18
C ALA A 58 -12.06 15.71 -4.85
N HIS A 59 -10.92 15.42 -4.21
CA HIS A 59 -10.91 14.78 -2.90
C HIS A 59 -11.27 15.79 -1.81
N ASN A 60 -12.21 15.42 -0.96
CA ASN A 60 -12.56 16.16 0.24
C ASN A 60 -11.96 15.50 1.49
N LYS A 61 -12.09 16.18 2.64
CA LYS A 61 -11.55 15.68 3.91
C LYS A 61 -12.12 14.32 4.31
N ASP A 62 -13.41 14.09 4.10
CA ASP A 62 -14.07 12.85 4.49
C ASP A 62 -13.52 11.64 3.72
N ILE A 63 -13.34 11.79 2.40
CA ILE A 63 -12.71 10.77 1.54
C ILE A 63 -11.27 10.50 1.98
N VAL A 64 -10.51 11.55 2.31
CA VAL A 64 -9.11 11.41 2.76
C VAL A 64 -9.05 10.69 4.11
N ASP A 65 -9.90 11.07 5.07
CA ASP A 65 -9.94 10.45 6.39
C ASP A 65 -10.38 8.98 6.30
N GLU A 66 -11.34 8.67 5.42
CA GLU A 66 -11.77 7.29 5.15
C GLU A 66 -10.66 6.47 4.49
N TYR A 67 -9.96 7.03 3.50
CA TYR A 67 -8.81 6.38 2.88
C TYR A 67 -7.73 6.07 3.92
N LEU A 68 -7.38 7.02 4.80
CA LEU A 68 -6.35 6.83 5.82
C LEU A 68 -6.73 5.74 6.84
N ARG A 69 -7.99 5.67 7.28
CA ARG A 69 -8.46 4.58 8.15
C ARG A 69 -8.32 3.21 7.49
N ASN A 70 -8.73 3.10 6.22
CA ASN A 70 -8.61 1.86 5.46
C ASN A 70 -7.15 1.47 5.23
N VAL A 71 -6.27 2.44 4.95
CA VAL A 71 -4.82 2.18 4.86
C VAL A 71 -4.27 1.65 6.18
N ASP A 72 -4.65 2.25 7.30
CA ASP A 72 -4.21 1.81 8.63
C ASP A 72 -4.59 0.35 8.91
N ASP A 73 -5.85 -0.01 8.67
CA ASP A 73 -6.33 -1.39 8.83
C ASP A 73 -5.56 -2.38 7.95
N VAL A 74 -5.31 -2.02 6.69
CA VAL A 74 -4.58 -2.88 5.73
C VAL A 74 -3.10 -3.01 6.11
N VAL A 75 -2.48 -1.93 6.54
CA VAL A 75 -1.07 -1.94 7.00
C VAL A 75 -0.94 -2.78 8.27
N SER A 76 -1.89 -2.68 9.20
CA SER A 76 -1.93 -3.49 10.41
C SER A 76 -2.01 -4.99 10.07
N LEU A 77 -2.92 -5.37 9.16
CA LEU A 77 -3.02 -6.73 8.65
C LEU A 77 -1.68 -7.20 8.05
N ILE A 78 -1.06 -6.40 7.19
CA ILE A 78 0.21 -6.76 6.55
C ILE A 78 1.31 -6.97 7.60
N ALA A 79 1.44 -6.06 8.57
CA ALA A 79 2.42 -6.16 9.65
C ALA A 79 2.22 -7.41 10.50
N GLU A 80 0.97 -7.73 10.85
CA GLU A 80 0.64 -8.97 11.59
C GLU A 80 1.04 -10.22 10.79
N ARG A 81 0.78 -10.24 9.49
CA ARG A 81 1.06 -11.40 8.62
C ARG A 81 2.55 -11.58 8.35
N ILE A 82 3.32 -10.48 8.27
CA ILE A 82 4.79 -10.52 8.24
C ILE A 82 5.30 -11.15 9.54
N LYS A 83 4.85 -10.65 10.69
CA LYS A 83 5.26 -11.16 12.01
C LYS A 83 4.96 -12.66 12.18
N ASN A 84 3.82 -13.11 11.67
CA ASN A 84 3.39 -14.51 11.75
C ASN A 84 3.96 -15.39 10.63
N GLY A 85 4.72 -14.84 9.67
CA GLY A 85 5.27 -15.59 8.54
C GLY A 85 4.21 -16.11 7.56
N THR A 86 3.02 -15.49 7.51
CA THR A 86 1.86 -15.94 6.71
C THR A 86 1.48 -14.97 5.59
N LEU A 87 2.30 -13.95 5.32
CA LEU A 87 2.04 -12.90 4.32
C LEU A 87 1.58 -13.46 2.97
N ARG A 88 2.29 -14.47 2.45
CA ARG A 88 2.03 -15.06 1.12
C ARG A 88 0.68 -15.76 1.03
N GLN A 89 0.12 -16.23 2.15
CA GLN A 89 -1.18 -16.89 2.21
C GLN A 89 -2.35 -15.90 2.08
N CYS A 90 -2.09 -14.59 2.17
CA CYS A 90 -3.12 -13.56 2.06
C CYS A 90 -3.47 -13.21 0.61
N LEU A 91 -2.65 -13.65 -0.35
CA LEU A 91 -2.90 -13.42 -1.76
C LEU A 91 -4.03 -14.31 -2.27
N GLU A 92 -4.98 -13.68 -2.97
CA GLU A 92 -6.08 -14.38 -3.66
C GLU A 92 -5.77 -14.61 -5.14
N GLY A 93 -4.61 -14.15 -5.62
CA GLY A 93 -4.17 -14.28 -7.00
C GLY A 93 -2.65 -14.23 -7.13
N GLU A 94 -2.18 -14.04 -8.37
CA GLU A 94 -0.75 -13.94 -8.65
C GLU A 94 -0.15 -12.65 -8.07
N VAL A 95 1.11 -12.73 -7.62
CA VAL A 95 1.86 -11.56 -7.17
C VAL A 95 2.14 -10.63 -8.36
N CYS A 96 2.08 -9.31 -8.15
CA CYS A 96 2.37 -8.36 -9.22
C CYS A 96 3.81 -8.47 -9.73
N HIS A 97 4.01 -8.22 -11.01
CA HIS A 97 5.34 -8.16 -11.60
C HIS A 97 6.08 -6.86 -11.24
N SER A 98 7.40 -6.95 -11.11
CA SER A 98 8.26 -5.77 -10.95
C SER A 98 8.38 -5.02 -12.27
N GLY A 99 7.50 -4.03 -12.47
CA GLY A 99 7.54 -3.13 -13.61
C GLY A 99 7.39 -3.83 -14.97
N PHE A 100 7.60 -3.06 -16.04
CA PHE A 100 7.60 -3.56 -17.41
C PHE A 100 9.01 -3.39 -17.98
N LYS A 101 9.76 -4.48 -18.11
CA LYS A 101 10.99 -4.46 -18.88
C LYS A 101 10.60 -4.40 -20.36
N ARG A 102 11.03 -3.36 -21.07
CA ARG A 102 10.85 -3.30 -22.54
C ARG A 102 11.58 -4.49 -23.15
N LEU A 103 10.88 -5.27 -23.96
CA LEU A 103 11.48 -6.25 -24.86
C LEU A 103 12.14 -5.45 -26.00
N ASN A 104 13.46 -5.34 -25.96
CA ASN A 104 14.27 -4.86 -27.07
C ASN A 104 15.04 -6.06 -27.65
#